data_AF-A0A6P8I4L3-F1
#
_entry.id   AF-A0A6P8I4L3-F1
#
_cell.length_a   1.000
_cell.length_b   1.000
_cell.length_c   1.000
_cell.angle_alpha   90.00
_cell.angle_beta   90.00
_cell.angle_gamma   90.00
#
_symmetry.space_group_name_H-M   'P 1'
#
loop_
_entity.id
_entity.type
_entity.pdbx_description
1 polymer ?
#
loop_
_entity_poly.entity_id
_entity_poly.type
_entity_poly.pdbx_seq_one_letter_code
_entity_poly.pdbx_strand_id
1 'polypeptide(L)'
;MAKRSSFKRTLLLFTEENVENAEKLRTVLESESNGDVEVFDLVDIEKTRNSTLEKELVNCDCIILVCSPKTNELIDNEESSVFKAEGGIEVNFNGKIISQFLKENKDNIRSKIVPVSFVDLPRVLTTPGKRGHKGHICFSIPQGKVTERMLEGVMLETLIAMIRGKKTI
;
A
#
# COMPACT_ATOMS: atom_id res chain seq x y z
N MET A 1 -30.31 6.21 5.98
CA MET A 1 -29.21 6.23 6.98
C MET A 1 -27.90 6.39 6.23
N ALA A 2 -27.28 7.58 6.28
CA ALA A 2 -25.94 7.78 5.73
C ALA A 2 -24.96 6.91 6.54
N LYS A 3 -24.36 5.90 5.91
CA LYS A 3 -23.21 5.18 6.46
C LYS A 3 -22.14 6.25 6.68
N ARG A 4 -21.76 6.53 7.94
CA ARG A 4 -20.51 7.24 8.23
C ARG A 4 -19.43 6.54 7.42
N SER A 5 -18.89 7.18 6.39
CA SER A 5 -17.60 6.76 5.88
C SER A 5 -16.63 7.01 7.02
N SER A 6 -16.22 5.94 7.70
CA SER A 6 -15.13 6.05 8.65
C SER A 6 -13.92 6.43 7.81
N PHE A 7 -13.43 7.63 7.99
CA PHE A 7 -12.15 8.07 7.45
C PHE A 7 -11.08 7.00 7.73
N LYS A 8 -10.29 6.66 6.71
CA LYS A 8 -9.29 5.59 6.75
C LYS A 8 -7.90 6.13 6.53
N ARG A 9 -7.05 5.99 7.54
CA ARG A 9 -5.63 6.34 7.47
C ARG A 9 -4.87 5.19 6.82
N THR A 10 -4.31 5.43 5.64
CA THR A 10 -3.64 4.42 4.82
C THR A 10 -2.17 4.74 4.68
N LEU A 11 -1.29 3.82 5.09
CA LEU A 11 0.16 3.97 4.96
C LEU A 11 0.62 3.33 3.65
N LEU A 12 1.25 4.11 2.77
CA LEU A 12 1.84 3.67 1.52
C LEU A 12 3.34 3.44 1.71
N LEU A 13 3.79 2.20 1.52
CA LEU A 13 5.19 1.79 1.64
C LEU A 13 5.73 1.42 0.26
N PHE A 14 6.87 2.00 -0.12
CA PHE A 14 7.51 1.79 -1.42
C PHE A 14 9.03 1.94 -1.34
N THR A 15 9.71 1.35 -2.32
CA THR A 15 11.16 1.49 -2.56
C THR A 15 11.45 2.53 -3.65
N GLU A 16 12.72 2.93 -3.77
CA GLU A 16 13.20 3.94 -4.74
C GLU A 16 12.69 3.72 -6.18
N GLU A 17 12.71 2.48 -6.67
CA GLU A 17 12.28 2.16 -8.04
C GLU A 17 10.78 2.41 -8.30
N ASN A 18 10.00 2.61 -7.23
CA ASN A 18 8.56 2.79 -7.28
C ASN A 18 8.09 4.20 -6.88
N VAL A 19 9.01 5.16 -6.67
CA VAL A 19 8.67 6.54 -6.26
C VAL A 19 7.57 7.15 -7.14
N GLU A 20 7.80 7.19 -8.46
CA GLU A 20 6.84 7.77 -9.41
C GLU A 20 5.49 7.03 -9.44
N ASN A 21 5.51 5.69 -9.33
CA ASN A 21 4.28 4.90 -9.30
C ASN A 21 3.50 5.08 -7.99
N ALA A 22 4.20 5.24 -6.87
CA ALA A 22 3.63 5.46 -5.56
C ALA A 22 2.95 6.84 -5.47
N GLU A 23 3.60 7.90 -5.97
CA GLU A 23 3.02 9.26 -6.04
C GLU A 23 1.73 9.29 -6.87
N LYS A 24 1.75 8.63 -8.02
CA LYS A 24 0.57 8.51 -8.87
C LYS A 24 -0.55 7.71 -8.19
N LEU A 25 -0.21 6.59 -7.53
CA LEU A 25 -1.19 5.80 -6.77
C LEU A 25 -1.79 6.61 -5.61
N ARG A 26 -0.97 7.39 -4.89
CA ARG A 26 -1.43 8.31 -3.85
C ARG A 26 -2.46 9.29 -4.41
N THR A 27 -2.10 9.99 -5.49
CA THR A 27 -2.96 10.98 -6.16
C THR A 27 -4.32 10.40 -6.52
N VAL A 28 -4.33 9.19 -7.11
CA VAL A 28 -5.57 8.49 -7.48
C VAL A 28 -6.40 8.09 -6.27
N LEU A 29 -5.77 7.57 -5.21
CA LEU A 29 -6.51 7.16 -4.00
C LEU A 29 -7.16 8.35 -3.29
N GLU A 30 -6.46 9.47 -3.21
CA GLU A 30 -6.97 10.69 -2.60
C GLU A 30 -8.11 11.29 -3.44
N SER A 31 -7.99 11.32 -4.77
CA SER A 31 -9.02 11.87 -5.66
C SER A 31 -10.29 11.02 -5.71
N GLU A 32 -10.15 9.69 -5.79
CA GLU A 32 -11.28 8.78 -6.02
C GLU A 32 -11.96 8.30 -4.73
N SER A 33 -11.36 8.57 -3.56
CA SER A 33 -11.93 8.17 -2.28
C SER A 33 -13.04 9.10 -1.75
N ASN A 34 -13.35 10.20 -2.46
CA ASN A 34 -14.26 11.26 -1.98
C ASN A 34 -13.88 11.81 -0.60
N GLY A 35 -12.58 11.85 -0.27
CA GLY A 35 -12.07 12.36 1.01
C GLY A 35 -12.16 11.38 2.17
N ASP A 36 -12.55 10.12 1.93
CA ASP A 36 -12.65 9.10 2.98
C ASP A 36 -11.33 8.38 3.28
N VAL A 37 -10.33 8.54 2.43
CA VAL A 37 -9.02 7.90 2.55
C VAL A 37 -7.96 8.98 2.59
N GLU A 38 -7.16 8.97 3.65
CA GLU A 38 -5.97 9.80 3.78
C GLU A 38 -4.75 8.90 3.64
N VAL A 39 -3.92 9.21 2.64
CA VAL A 39 -2.72 8.44 2.33
C VAL A 39 -1.52 9.15 2.95
N PHE A 40 -0.76 8.39 3.73
CA PHE A 40 0.54 8.80 4.28
C PHE A 40 1.62 7.94 3.68
N ASP A 41 2.80 8.50 3.48
CA ASP A 41 3.97 7.74 3.06
C ASP A 41 5.20 8.03 3.94
N LEU A 42 6.36 7.50 3.52
CA LEU A 42 7.62 7.72 4.22
C LEU A 42 8.03 9.20 4.25
N VAL A 43 7.67 10.00 3.23
CA VAL A 43 7.96 11.44 3.21
C VAL A 43 7.16 12.15 4.29
N ASP A 44 5.88 11.78 4.45
CA ASP A 44 5.02 12.36 5.49
C ASP A 44 5.51 12.00 6.91
N ILE A 45 6.05 10.79 7.09
CA ILE A 45 6.68 10.37 8.34
C ILE A 45 7.90 11.25 8.66
N GLU A 46 8.81 11.44 7.70
CA GLU A 46 10.02 12.25 7.90
C GLU A 46 9.69 13.73 8.17
N LYS A 47 8.63 14.26 7.55
CA LYS A 47 8.16 15.64 7.79
C LYS A 47 7.49 15.82 9.17
N THR A 48 6.91 14.75 9.73
CA THR A 48 6.08 14.86 10.92
C THR A 48 6.91 14.66 12.20
N ARG A 49 7.05 15.74 12.98
CA ARG A 49 7.73 15.67 14.29
C ARG A 49 7.08 14.61 15.18
N ASN A 50 7.90 13.70 15.72
CA ASN A 50 7.51 12.57 16.58
C ASN A 50 6.76 11.42 15.90
N SER A 51 6.59 11.42 14.56
CA SER A 51 6.18 10.23 13.83
C SER A 51 7.38 9.31 13.58
N THR A 52 7.12 8.01 13.57
CA THR A 52 8.11 6.98 13.23
C THR A 52 7.40 5.89 12.43
N LEU A 53 8.15 5.17 11.59
CA LEU A 53 7.59 4.06 10.82
C LEU A 53 6.86 3.04 11.70
N GLU A 54 7.43 2.69 12.85
CA GLU A 54 6.81 1.80 13.85
C GLU A 54 5.44 2.31 14.31
N LYS A 55 5.34 3.60 14.66
CA LYS A 55 4.08 4.21 15.11
C LYS A 55 3.04 4.20 14.00
N GLU A 56 3.42 4.57 12.78
CA GLU A 56 2.47 4.61 11.67
C GLU A 56 2.01 3.22 11.25
N LEU A 57 2.89 2.21 11.27
CA LEU A 57 2.53 0.81 11.03
C LEU A 57 1.45 0.33 12.00
N VAL A 58 1.49 0.76 13.27
CA VAL A 58 0.48 0.42 14.28
C VAL A 58 -0.79 1.25 14.10
N ASN A 59 -0.67 2.56 13.88
CA ASN A 59 -1.78 3.50 13.94
C ASN A 59 -2.63 3.60 12.66
N CYS A 60 -2.09 3.22 11.50
CA CYS A 60 -2.88 3.21 10.27
C CYS A 60 -3.99 2.15 10.31
N ASP A 61 -5.05 2.38 9.56
CA ASP A 61 -6.12 1.41 9.31
C ASP A 61 -5.73 0.37 8.26
N CYS A 62 -4.94 0.80 7.27
CA CYS A 62 -4.53 0.02 6.11
C CYS A 62 -3.08 0.33 5.76
N ILE A 63 -2.35 -0.66 5.26
CA ILE A 63 -0.99 -0.53 4.74
C ILE A 63 -1.03 -1.00 3.28
N ILE A 64 -0.72 -0.12 2.35
CA ILE A 64 -0.45 -0.49 0.97
C ILE A 64 1.05 -0.73 0.87
N LEU A 65 1.44 -1.97 0.59
CA LEU A 65 2.84 -2.32 0.35
C LEU A 65 3.07 -2.47 -1.15
N VAL A 66 3.85 -1.57 -1.72
CA VAL A 66 4.28 -1.67 -3.11
C VAL A 66 5.35 -2.76 -3.22
N CYS A 67 4.96 -3.92 -3.73
CA CYS A 67 5.78 -5.10 -3.88
C CYS A 67 6.60 -5.08 -5.17
N SER A 68 7.91 -5.22 -4.99
CA SER A 68 8.91 -5.46 -6.02
C SER A 68 9.93 -6.50 -5.53
N PRO A 69 10.81 -7.04 -6.41
CA PRO A 69 11.91 -7.89 -5.97
C PRO A 69 12.76 -7.22 -4.87
N LYS A 70 13.06 -5.93 -5.02
CA LYS A 70 13.84 -5.18 -4.02
C LYS A 70 13.10 -5.03 -2.70
N THR A 71 11.80 -4.77 -2.73
CA THR A 71 10.96 -4.70 -1.53
C THR A 71 11.01 -5.99 -0.74
N ASN A 72 10.87 -7.13 -1.43
CA ASN A 72 10.93 -8.45 -0.79
C ASN A 72 12.32 -8.71 -0.21
N GLU A 73 13.39 -8.44 -0.98
CA GLU A 73 14.77 -8.58 -0.52
C GLU A 73 15.03 -7.80 0.78
N LEU A 74 14.62 -6.52 0.83
CA LEU A 74 14.81 -5.67 2.00
C LEU A 74 14.05 -6.20 3.24
N ILE A 75 12.82 -6.67 3.08
CA ILE A 75 12.02 -7.20 4.19
C ILE A 75 12.55 -8.56 4.66
N ASP A 76 12.87 -9.46 3.74
CA ASP A 76 13.30 -10.83 4.04
C ASP A 76 14.68 -10.84 4.70
N ASN A 77 15.58 -9.97 4.25
CA ASN A 77 16.93 -9.82 4.79
C ASN A 77 17.01 -8.82 5.95
N GLU A 78 15.89 -8.21 6.36
CA GLU A 78 15.84 -7.16 7.39
C GLU A 78 16.78 -5.96 7.10
N GLU A 79 16.96 -5.64 5.82
CA GLU A 79 17.81 -4.55 5.34
C GLU A 79 17.03 -3.24 5.19
N SER A 80 17.75 -2.13 5.15
CA SER A 80 17.16 -0.80 4.95
C SER A 80 17.69 -0.16 3.67
N SER A 81 16.84 0.62 3.01
CA SER A 81 17.21 1.39 1.82
C SER A 81 16.82 2.84 2.05
N VAL A 82 17.83 3.71 1.99
CA VAL A 82 17.66 5.16 2.05
C VAL A 82 17.71 5.70 0.63
N PHE A 83 16.70 6.50 0.25
CA PHE A 83 16.60 7.09 -1.07
C PHE A 83 15.91 8.44 -1.01
N LYS A 84 15.97 9.21 -2.11
CA LYS A 84 15.27 10.49 -2.22
C LYS A 84 13.92 10.30 -2.91
N ALA A 85 12.86 10.68 -2.22
CA ALA A 85 11.50 10.71 -2.76
C ALA A 85 11.15 12.10 -3.34
N GLU A 86 9.87 12.32 -3.67
CA GLU A 86 9.39 13.61 -4.17
C GLU A 86 9.85 14.79 -3.32
N GLY A 87 10.18 15.90 -3.98
CA GLY A 87 10.71 17.09 -3.31
C GLY A 87 12.14 16.94 -2.79
N GLY A 88 12.84 15.85 -3.14
CA GLY A 88 14.24 15.62 -2.79
C GLY A 88 14.47 15.21 -1.34
N ILE A 89 13.40 14.78 -0.65
CA ILE A 89 13.45 14.41 0.76
C ILE A 89 14.00 13.00 0.90
N GLU A 90 15.01 12.86 1.74
CA GLU A 90 15.60 11.57 2.06
C GLU A 90 14.67 10.79 2.99
N VAL A 91 14.30 9.58 2.58
CA VAL A 91 13.41 8.69 3.32
C VAL A 91 14.07 7.33 3.50
N ASN A 92 13.70 6.62 4.56
CA ASN A 92 14.23 5.30 4.87
C ASN A 92 13.15 4.21 4.81
N PHE A 93 13.26 3.33 3.82
CA PHE A 93 12.53 2.07 3.83
C PHE A 93 13.26 1.08 4.75
N ASN A 94 12.77 0.93 5.98
CA ASN A 94 13.39 0.08 6.98
C ASN A 94 12.76 -1.33 7.00
N GLY A 95 13.36 -2.25 6.25
CA GLY A 95 12.89 -3.63 6.13
C GLY A 95 12.91 -4.40 7.44
N LYS A 96 13.82 -4.09 8.37
CA LYS A 96 13.84 -4.68 9.72
C LYS A 96 12.57 -4.35 10.51
N ILE A 97 12.21 -3.07 10.59
CA ILE A 97 11.01 -2.61 11.29
C ILE A 97 9.75 -3.24 10.68
N ILE A 98 9.66 -3.24 9.34
CA ILE A 98 8.53 -3.82 8.62
C ILE A 98 8.46 -5.33 8.87
N SER A 99 9.57 -6.06 8.73
CA SER A 99 9.65 -7.50 8.97
C SER A 99 9.26 -7.87 10.40
N GLN A 100 9.72 -7.11 11.39
CA GLN A 100 9.35 -7.30 12.79
C GLN A 100 7.85 -7.10 13.00
N PHE A 101 7.29 -5.99 12.51
CA PHE A 101 5.85 -5.74 12.54
C PHE A 101 5.06 -6.89 11.88
N LEU A 102 5.56 -7.40 10.75
CA LEU A 102 4.96 -8.52 10.03
C LEU A 102 4.99 -9.82 10.84
N LYS A 103 6.08 -10.09 11.55
CA LYS A 103 6.25 -11.28 12.38
C LYS A 103 5.37 -11.23 13.63
N GLU A 104 5.21 -10.06 14.24
CA GLU A 104 4.43 -9.85 15.46
C GLU A 104 2.91 -9.88 15.21
N ASN A 105 2.46 -9.50 14.01
CA ASN A 105 1.03 -9.35 13.69
C ASN A 105 0.48 -10.43 12.73
N LYS A 106 1.13 -11.60 12.64
CA LYS A 106 0.84 -12.68 11.66
C LYS A 106 -0.66 -12.98 11.45
N ASP A 107 -1.44 -12.96 12.52
CA ASP A 107 -2.87 -13.33 12.47
C ASP A 107 -3.80 -12.19 11.99
N ASN A 108 -3.36 -10.93 12.09
CA ASN A 108 -4.17 -9.74 11.78
C ASN A 108 -3.67 -8.96 10.55
N ILE A 109 -2.48 -9.28 10.05
CA ILE A 109 -1.88 -8.64 8.87
C ILE A 109 -2.73 -8.78 7.62
N ARG A 110 -3.41 -9.91 7.44
CA ARG A 110 -4.19 -10.18 6.22
C ARG A 110 -5.35 -9.21 6.00
N SER A 111 -5.85 -8.58 7.07
CA SER A 111 -6.88 -7.53 6.99
C SER A 111 -6.31 -6.13 6.90
N LYS A 112 -5.02 -5.94 7.21
CA LYS A 112 -4.38 -4.63 7.30
C LYS A 112 -3.48 -4.33 6.10
N ILE A 113 -2.85 -5.33 5.51
CA ILE A 113 -1.87 -5.14 4.43
C ILE A 113 -2.47 -5.51 3.09
N VAL A 114 -2.32 -4.60 2.14
CA VAL A 114 -2.71 -4.74 0.75
C VAL A 114 -1.45 -4.69 -0.13
N PRO A 115 -0.97 -5.85 -0.60
CA PRO A 115 0.09 -5.92 -1.59
C PRO A 115 -0.34 -5.31 -2.93
N VAL A 116 0.49 -4.43 -3.49
CA VAL A 116 0.32 -3.83 -4.82
C VAL A 116 1.61 -4.00 -5.60
N SER A 117 1.57 -4.52 -6.82
CA SER A 117 2.73 -4.66 -7.68
C SER A 117 2.51 -3.91 -8.98
N PHE A 118 3.52 -3.16 -9.43
CA PHE A 118 3.46 -2.43 -10.70
C PHE A 118 3.96 -3.23 -11.91
N VAL A 119 4.38 -4.47 -11.66
CA VAL A 119 4.81 -5.42 -12.69
C VAL A 119 3.61 -6.24 -13.13
N ASP A 120 3.52 -6.57 -14.42
CA ASP A 120 2.51 -7.50 -14.92
C ASP A 120 2.68 -8.85 -14.21
N LEU A 121 1.81 -9.16 -13.26
CA LEU A 121 1.83 -10.45 -12.60
C LEU A 121 1.38 -11.52 -13.62
N PRO A 122 2.02 -12.71 -13.64
CA PRO A 122 1.49 -13.84 -14.36
C PRO A 122 0.02 -14.05 -14.00
N ARG A 123 -0.86 -14.26 -14.99
CA ARG A 123 -2.34 -14.35 -14.80
C ARG A 123 -2.78 -15.33 -13.70
N VAL A 124 -1.94 -16.31 -13.37
CA VAL A 124 -2.15 -17.28 -12.29
C VAL A 124 -2.22 -16.59 -10.92
N LEU A 125 -1.45 -15.52 -10.71
CA LEU A 125 -1.38 -14.74 -9.47
C LEU A 125 -2.44 -13.62 -9.40
N THR A 126 -3.09 -13.27 -10.52
CA THR A 126 -4.11 -12.22 -10.59
C THR A 126 -5.54 -12.74 -10.45
N THR A 127 -5.73 -14.04 -10.17
CA THR A 127 -7.08 -14.63 -10.18
C THR A 127 -7.85 -14.19 -8.93
N PRO A 128 -8.97 -13.46 -9.04
CA PRO A 128 -9.85 -13.27 -7.90
C PRO A 128 -10.32 -14.65 -7.45
N GLY A 129 -10.09 -14.97 -6.18
CA GLY A 129 -10.35 -16.30 -5.66
C GLY A 129 -11.77 -16.75 -6.01
N LYS A 130 -11.90 -17.72 -6.91
CA LYS A 130 -13.14 -18.48 -7.04
C LYS A 130 -13.43 -19.07 -5.66
N ARG A 131 -14.55 -18.66 -5.07
CA ARG A 131 -15.20 -19.19 -3.85
C ARG A 131 -14.29 -20.10 -3.01
N GLY A 132 -13.64 -19.53 -2.00
CA GLY A 132 -13.07 -20.30 -0.89
C GLY A 132 -11.56 -20.27 -0.72
N HIS A 133 -10.79 -19.60 -1.58
CA HIS A 133 -9.35 -19.42 -1.34
C HIS A 133 -9.08 -18.14 -0.54
N LYS A 134 -8.63 -18.31 0.71
CA LYS A 134 -8.10 -17.24 1.58
C LYS A 134 -6.69 -16.81 1.12
N GLY A 135 -6.54 -16.43 -0.15
CA GLY A 135 -5.29 -15.90 -0.70
C GLY A 135 -5.10 -14.42 -0.34
N HIS A 136 -3.84 -13.97 -0.31
CA HIS A 136 -3.53 -12.55 -0.22
C HIS A 136 -4.03 -11.85 -1.50
N ILE A 137 -4.88 -10.83 -1.38
CA ILE A 137 -5.36 -10.06 -2.52
C ILE A 137 -4.22 -9.14 -2.95
N CYS A 138 -3.64 -9.43 -4.12
CA CYS A 138 -2.56 -8.64 -4.71
C CYS A 138 -3.11 -7.87 -5.92
N PHE A 139 -2.83 -6.57 -6.02
CA PHE A 139 -3.18 -5.77 -7.19
C PHE A 139 -1.99 -5.69 -8.13
N SER A 140 -2.19 -6.01 -9.41
CA SER A 140 -1.20 -5.75 -10.45
C SER A 140 -1.63 -4.52 -11.24
N ILE A 141 -0.80 -3.48 -11.23
CA ILE A 141 -1.03 -2.20 -11.92
C ILE A 141 0.10 -2.04 -12.95
N PRO A 142 -0.10 -2.33 -14.24
CA PRO A 142 0.96 -2.16 -15.25
C PRO A 142 1.67 -0.80 -15.16
N GLN A 143 3.00 -0.81 -15.25
CA GLN A 143 3.86 0.38 -15.17
C GLN A 143 3.46 1.47 -16.19
N GLY A 144 3.61 2.75 -15.80
CA GLY A 144 3.42 3.91 -16.68
C GLY A 144 1.97 4.25 -16.99
N LYS A 145 1.03 3.45 -16.46
CA LYS A 145 -0.37 3.54 -16.80
C LYS A 145 -1.17 4.26 -15.68
N VAL A 146 -0.50 4.59 -14.56
CA VAL A 146 -1.04 5.18 -13.31
C VAL A 146 -1.50 6.65 -13.42
N THR A 147 -1.68 7.23 -14.61
CA THR A 147 -1.72 8.71 -14.75
C THR A 147 -3.01 9.38 -15.17
N GLU A 148 -4.00 8.71 -15.78
CA GLU A 148 -5.24 9.45 -16.19
C GLU A 148 -6.40 8.53 -16.64
N ARG A 149 -6.15 7.25 -16.93
CA ARG A 149 -7.18 6.24 -17.28
C ARG A 149 -6.97 4.86 -16.63
N MET A 150 -6.10 4.79 -15.61
CA MET A 150 -6.12 3.69 -14.65
C MET A 150 -6.77 4.22 -13.38
N LEU A 151 -8.04 3.96 -13.14
CA LEU A 151 -8.65 2.63 -13.19
C LEU A 151 -10.09 2.74 -13.70
N GLU A 152 -10.30 2.67 -15.01
CA GLU A 152 -11.64 2.35 -15.51
C GLU A 152 -11.97 0.90 -15.10
N GLY A 153 -12.76 0.74 -14.04
CA GLY A 153 -13.39 -0.52 -13.67
C GLY A 153 -13.10 -1.08 -12.28
N VAL A 154 -13.58 -2.32 -12.08
CA VAL A 154 -13.75 -3.03 -10.81
C VAL A 154 -12.51 -3.06 -9.89
N MET A 155 -11.28 -2.92 -10.41
CA MET A 155 -10.07 -3.04 -9.60
C MET A 155 -9.86 -1.89 -8.60
N LEU A 156 -10.08 -0.62 -8.98
CA LEU A 156 -9.97 0.49 -8.03
C LEU A 156 -11.09 0.47 -7.02
N GLU A 157 -12.31 0.19 -7.47
CA GLU A 157 -13.45 0.02 -6.58
C GLU A 157 -13.17 -1.08 -5.55
N THR A 158 -12.51 -2.17 -5.97
CA THR A 158 -12.07 -3.27 -5.09
C THR A 158 -10.98 -2.80 -4.12
N LEU A 159 -9.95 -2.08 -4.58
CA LEU A 159 -8.88 -1.54 -3.73
C LEU A 159 -9.45 -0.58 -2.68
N ILE A 160 -10.25 0.40 -3.09
CA ILE A 160 -10.92 1.34 -2.19
C ILE A 160 -11.88 0.60 -1.25
N ALA A 161 -12.62 -0.40 -1.73
CA ALA A 161 -13.49 -1.23 -0.88
C ALA A 161 -12.68 -1.96 0.20
N MET A 162 -11.51 -2.50 -0.13
CA MET A 162 -10.63 -3.14 0.84
C MET A 162 -10.05 -2.16 1.85
N ILE A 163 -9.58 -0.99 1.41
CA ILE A 163 -9.14 0.09 2.33
C ILE A 163 -10.26 0.44 3.31
N ARG A 164 -11.51 0.51 2.81
CA ARG A 164 -12.72 0.75 3.62
C ARG A 164 -13.14 -0.45 4.49
N GLY A 165 -12.41 -1.57 4.46
CA GLY A 165 -12.74 -2.79 5.20
C GLY A 165 -14.03 -3.49 4.74
N LYS A 166 -14.50 -3.20 3.53
CA LYS A 166 -15.67 -3.87 2.94
C LYS A 166 -15.21 -5.21 2.36
N LYS A 167 -15.91 -6.30 2.68
CA LYS A 167 -15.75 -7.58 1.98
C LYS A 167 -16.11 -7.37 0.51
N THR A 168 -15.13 -7.52 -0.36
CA THR A 168 -15.33 -7.63 -1.80
C THR A 168 -16.02 -8.98 -2.06
N ILE A 169 -17.13 -8.95 -2.83
CA ILE A 169 -18.04 -10.08 -3.08
C ILE A 169 -17.49 -10.94 -4.22
#